data_AF-A0A1U9K752-F1
#
_entry.id   AF-A0A1U9K752-F1
#
_cell.length_a   1.000
_cell.length_b   1.000
_cell.length_c   1.000
_cell.angle_alpha   90.00
_cell.angle_beta   90.00
_cell.angle_gamma   90.00
#
_symmetry.space_group_name_H-M   'P 1'
#
loop_
_entity.id
_entity.type
_entity.pdbx_description
1 polymer ?
#
loop_
_entity_poly.entity_id
_entity_poly.type
_entity_poly.pdbx_seq_one_letter_code
_entity_poly.pdbx_strand_id
1 'polypeptide(L)'
;MRFVDDLYALYKDRLTGDENEAIALVFDILSEQKKEDLIKLIHQMSEDEIKQMLSLYMVELLKARMEKDGLLEQRDHTQNTPYH
;
A
#
# COMPACT_ATOMS: atom_id res chain seq x y z
N MET A 1 -1.37 1.45 13.86
CA MET A 1 -0.02 1.81 14.36
C MET A 1 -0.03 3.28 14.73
N ARG A 2 0.57 3.66 15.86
CA ARG A 2 0.57 5.06 16.34
C ARG A 2 1.07 6.05 15.28
N PHE A 3 2.05 5.66 14.47
CA PHE A 3 2.60 6.50 13.39
C PHE A 3 1.56 6.90 12.32
N VAL A 4 0.63 6.01 11.96
CA VAL A 4 -0.44 6.31 10.98
C VAL A 4 -1.46 7.24 11.59
N ASP A 5 -1.80 7.03 12.86
CA ASP A 5 -2.73 7.90 13.57
C ASP A 5 -2.15 9.32 13.69
N ASP A 6 -0.85 9.42 13.99
CA ASP A 6 -0.11 10.69 14.06
C ASP A 6 -0.03 11.37 12.67
N LEU A 7 0.25 10.61 11.61
CA LEU A 7 0.22 11.10 10.23
C LEU A 7 -1.16 11.62 9.83
N TYR A 8 -2.19 10.83 10.09
CA TYR A 8 -3.56 11.21 9.78
C TYR A 8 -3.95 12.48 10.55
N ALA A 9 -3.60 12.58 11.84
CA ALA A 9 -3.87 13.78 12.62
C ALA A 9 -3.18 15.04 12.07
N LEU A 10 -1.96 14.91 11.53
CA LEU A 10 -1.20 16.01 10.94
C LEU A 10 -1.71 16.45 9.56
N TYR A 11 -2.21 15.51 8.76
CA TYR A 11 -2.54 15.76 7.35
C TYR A 11 -4.03 15.72 7.02
N LYS A 12 -4.92 15.34 7.95
CA LYS A 12 -6.38 15.21 7.71
C LYS A 12 -7.02 16.45 7.07
N ASP A 13 -6.56 17.65 7.42
CA ASP A 13 -7.13 18.90 6.89
C ASP A 13 -6.68 19.19 5.45
N ARG A 14 -5.71 18.42 4.94
CA ARG A 14 -5.21 18.46 3.56
C ARG A 14 -5.71 17.30 2.70
N LEU A 15 -6.35 16.28 3.30
CA LEU A 15 -6.94 15.16 2.59
C LEU A 15 -8.32 15.58 2.07
N THR A 16 -8.49 15.63 0.75
CA THR A 16 -9.74 16.01 0.09
C THR A 16 -10.68 14.83 -0.16
N GLY A 17 -10.22 13.61 0.17
CA GLY A 17 -10.97 12.36 0.04
C GLY A 17 -10.56 11.50 -1.16
N ASP A 18 -9.55 11.92 -1.93
CA ASP A 18 -8.95 11.11 -3.00
C ASP A 18 -7.92 10.13 -2.41
N GLU A 19 -8.08 8.84 -2.71
CA GLU A 19 -7.15 7.77 -2.29
C GLU A 19 -5.73 8.01 -2.82
N ASN A 20 -5.60 8.65 -3.99
CA ASN A 20 -4.30 8.97 -4.58
C ASN A 20 -3.51 9.98 -3.74
N GLU A 21 -4.19 10.84 -2.97
CA GLU A 21 -3.52 11.79 -2.06
C GLU A 21 -2.88 11.08 -0.88
N ALA A 22 -3.56 10.08 -0.32
CA ALA A 22 -3.01 9.29 0.77
C ALA A 22 -1.78 8.50 0.30
N ILE A 23 -1.82 7.96 -0.93
CA ILE A 23 -0.69 7.26 -1.54
C ILE A 23 0.49 8.22 -1.76
N ALA A 24 0.25 9.39 -2.37
CA ALA A 24 1.29 10.39 -2.62
C ALA A 24 1.93 10.88 -1.32
N LEU A 25 1.11 11.17 -0.30
CA LEU A 25 1.57 11.63 1.01
C LEU A 25 2.47 10.59 1.69
N VAL A 26 2.04 9.32 1.73
CA VAL A 26 2.85 8.24 2.31
C VAL A 26 4.14 8.06 1.52
N PHE A 27 4.07 8.12 0.19
CA PHE A 27 5.26 8.00 -0.66
C PHE A 27 6.27 9.11 -0.38
N ASP A 28 5.82 10.37 -0.36
CA ASP A 28 6.68 11.52 -0.09
C ASP A 28 7.38 11.38 1.27
N ILE A 29 6.63 11.04 2.32
CA ILE A 29 7.15 10.89 3.68
C ILE A 29 8.18 9.78 3.79
N LEU A 30 7.94 8.64 3.12
CA LEU A 30 8.86 7.50 3.16
C LEU A 30 10.07 7.69 2.23
N SER A 31 9.94 8.47 1.16
CA SER A 31 11.01 8.69 0.17
C SER A 31 12.24 9.42 0.75
N GLU A 32 12.02 10.24 1.77
CA GLU A 32 13.08 11.00 2.44
C GLU A 32 13.77 10.20 3.56
N GLN A 33 13.24 9.03 3.94
CA GLN A 33 13.74 8.24 5.06
C GLN A 33 14.92 7.36 4.66
N LYS A 34 15.88 7.23 5.59
CA LYS A 34 16.93 6.23 5.48
C LYS A 34 16.40 4.86 5.92
N LYS A 35 17.08 3.81 5.47
CA LYS A 35 16.77 2.42 5.85
C LYS A 35 16.70 2.25 7.36
N GLU A 36 17.61 2.86 8.13
CA GLU A 36 17.61 2.73 9.58
C GLU A 36 16.34 3.30 10.23
N ASP A 37 15.79 4.39 9.68
CA ASP A 37 14.60 5.04 10.21
C ASP A 37 13.33 4.26 9.87
N LEU A 38 13.28 3.66 8.67
CA LEU A 38 12.21 2.73 8.29
C LEU A 38 12.16 1.49 9.21
N ILE A 39 13.33 0.94 9.58
CA ILE A 39 13.41 -0.18 10.51
C ILE A 39 12.92 0.20 11.92
N LYS A 40 13.17 1.44 12.37
CA LYS A 40 12.64 1.93 13.66
C LYS A 40 11.11 1.99 13.64
N LEU A 41 10.51 2.43 12.54
CA LEU A 41 9.05 2.44 12.38
C LEU A 41 8.48 1.02 12.46
N ILE A 42 9.11 0.05 11.78
CA ILE A 42 8.69 -1.35 11.83
C ILE A 42 8.79 -1.93 13.25
N HIS A 43 9.84 -1.59 14.02
CA HIS A 43 9.96 -2.03 15.42
C HIS A 43 8.88 -1.47 16.36
N GLN A 44 8.17 -0.41 15.96
CA GLN A 44 7.06 0.16 16.74
C GLN A 44 5.72 -0.50 16.40
N MET A 45 5.65 -1.31 15.34
CA MET A 45 4.45 -2.02 14.94
C MET A 45 4.22 -3.25 15.83
N SER A 46 2.95 -3.62 16.02
CA SER A 46 2.61 -4.89 16.66
C SER A 46 2.99 -6.08 15.77
N GLU A 47 3.08 -7.27 16.35
CA GLU A 47 3.34 -8.50 15.58
C GLU A 47 2.29 -8.71 14.47
N ASP A 48 1.03 -8.41 14.75
CA ASP A 48 -0.06 -8.55 13.77
C ASP A 48 0.04 -7.52 12.64
N GLU A 49 0.46 -6.30 12.94
CA GLU A 49 0.72 -5.27 11.94
C GLU A 49 1.90 -5.66 11.04
N ILE A 50 2.97 -6.23 11.62
CA ILE A 50 4.12 -6.75 10.86
C ILE A 50 3.68 -7.90 9.96
N LYS A 51 2.89 -8.85 10.48
CA LYS A 51 2.34 -9.97 9.69
C LYS A 51 1.50 -9.45 8.52
N GLN A 52 0.63 -8.47 8.74
CA GLN A 52 -0.20 -7.88 7.69
C GLN A 52 0.65 -7.17 6.63
N MET A 53 1.59 -6.33 7.05
CA MET A 53 2.52 -5.64 6.14
C MET A 53 3.30 -6.63 5.27
N LEU A 54 3.88 -7.66 5.89
CA LEU A 54 4.64 -8.67 5.17
C LEU A 54 3.75 -9.49 4.24
N SER A 55 2.54 -9.82 4.68
CA SER A 55 1.57 -10.57 3.86
C SER A 55 1.19 -9.80 2.60
N LEU A 56 0.89 -8.50 2.71
CA LEU A 56 0.59 -7.63 1.57
C LEU A 56 1.76 -7.60 0.58
N TYR A 57 2.97 -7.36 1.07
CA TYR A 57 4.16 -7.33 0.23
C TYR A 57 4.40 -8.68 -0.49
N MET A 58 4.33 -9.78 0.24
CA MET A 58 4.53 -11.12 -0.32
C MET A 58 3.46 -11.49 -1.34
N VAL A 59 2.20 -11.11 -1.11
CA VAL A 59 1.10 -11.33 -2.06
C VAL A 59 1.36 -10.58 -3.36
N GLU A 60 1.75 -9.30 -3.32
CA GLU A 60 2.04 -8.53 -4.54
C GLU A 60 3.23 -9.11 -5.31
N LEU A 61 4.30 -9.51 -4.63
CA LEU A 61 5.43 -10.19 -5.28
C LEU A 61 5.03 -11.54 -5.88
N LEU A 62 4.17 -12.30 -5.20
CA LEU A 62 3.71 -13.59 -5.68
C LEU A 62 2.83 -13.41 -6.92
N LYS A 63 1.92 -12.44 -6.93
CA LYS A 63 1.11 -12.08 -8.11
C LYS A 63 2.00 -11.72 -9.30
N ALA A 64 2.97 -10.84 -9.11
CA ALA A 64 3.91 -10.44 -10.18
C ALA A 64 4.69 -11.64 -10.75
N ARG A 65 5.06 -12.60 -9.90
CA ARG A 65 5.68 -13.85 -10.35
C ARG A 65 4.71 -14.74 -11.11
N MET A 66 3.49 -14.91 -10.62
CA MET A 66 2.45 -15.69 -11.29
C MET A 66 2.07 -15.10 -12.65
N GLU A 67 2.02 -13.77 -12.77
CA GLU A 67 1.80 -13.07 -14.04
C GLU A 67 2.91 -13.39 -15.05
N LYS A 68 4.18 -13.29 -14.62
CA LYS A 68 5.33 -13.63 -15.45
C LYS A 68 5.31 -15.09 -15.93
N ASP A 69 4.82 -15.99 -15.09
CA ASP A 69 4.70 -17.42 -15.40
C ASP A 69 3.39 -17.75 -16.17
N GLY A 70 2.56 -16.74 -16.49
CA GLY A 70 1.30 -16.90 -17.21
C GLY A 70 0.21 -17.64 -16.42
N LEU A 71 0.35 -17.73 -15.10
CA LEU A 71 -0.55 -18.45 -14.19
C LEU A 71 -1.74 -17.62 -13.72
N LEU A 72 -1.67 -16.29 -13.85
CA LEU A 72 -2.83 -15.44 -13.64
C LEU A 72 -3.61 -15.36 -14.95
N GLU A 73 -4.84 -15.88 -14.93
CA GLU A 73 -5.82 -15.50 -15.93
C GLU A 73 -5.98 -13.98 -15.85
N GLN A 74 -5.67 -13.27 -16.95
CA GLN A 74 -6.13 -11.91 -17.12
C GLN A 74 -7.65 -11.99 -17.05
N ARG A 75 -8.24 -11.64 -15.90
CA ARG A 75 -9.66 -11.29 -15.88
C ARG A 75 -9.74 -10.01 -16.70
N ASP A 76 -9.95 -10.18 -18.00
CA ASP A 76 -10.35 -9.11 -18.88
C ASP A 76 -11.53 -8.43 -18.19
N HIS A 77 -11.30 -7.23 -17.68
CA HIS A 77 -12.38 -6.30 -17.36
C HIS A 77 -13.00 -5.82 -18.67
N THR A 78 -13.44 -6.73 -19.54
CA THR A 78 -14.45 -6.44 -20.53
C THR A 78 -15.78 -6.40 -19.79
N GLN A 79 -16.02 -5.26 -19.13
CA GLN A 79 -17.39 -4.78 -18.97
C GLN A 79 -17.91 -4.48 -20.37
N ASN A 80 -18.30 -5.52 -21.11
CA ASN A 80 -19.22 -5.40 -22.22
C ASN A 80 -20.54 -4.92 -21.63
N THR A 81 -20.75 -3.60 -21.63
CA THR A 81 -22.10 -3.03 -21.49
C THR A 81 -22.66 -3.00 -22.92
N PRO A 82 -23.62 -3.86 -23.29
CA PRO A 82 -24.26 -3.75 -24.58
C PRO A 82 -25.28 -2.61 -24.47
N TYR A 83 -24.92 -1.44 -24.97
CA TYR A 83 -25.90 -0.42 -25.35
C TYR A 83 -26.28 -0.65 -26.80
N HIS A 84 -27.33 -1.41 -27.06
CA HIS A 84 -28.19 -1.33 -28.25
C HIS A 84 -29.62 -1.67 -27.86
#